data_AF-A0A3Q3AES5-F1
#
_entry.id   AF-A0A3Q3AES5-F1
#
_cell.length_a   1.000
_cell.length_b   1.000
_cell.length_c   1.000
_cell.angle_alpha   90.00
_cell.angle_beta   90.00
_cell.angle_gamma   90.00
#
_symmetry.space_group_name_H-M   'P 1'
#
loop_
_entity.id
_entity.type
_entity.pdbx_description
1 polymer ?
#
loop_
_entity_poly.entity_id
_entity_poly.type
_entity_poly.pdbx_seq_one_letter_code
_entity_poly.pdbx_strand_id
1 'polypeptide(L)'
;SGSSSAASGTMTSGELLQSGPLLELRSKQNLLYKALCFVLLVLQGAVLDFYLIVFTDLYWCSWIATDLVVVSGWAGFFLKNSRSRRERACGFHQKSSMFGCSLGEFSYSYLAWLIYVIACTPKVVLILETNILELVALKVPFGLTGLKVTVLLSGPLLFCLINSIVVDLNGPTRHHAHSCFLSTCLDLLDGFTLLEMALGGQLQSAYLKYTVLSVYFVALAVPVVWLYELTAAELRCRWLWARFGTGLLVNWPLLAVRFFQVMVYQQPVSVFLFKNLFFLLTGLLELLERCAAVRRLRRLARTEPAQFSHCVSENEMCPRGYVNTMAVSQS
;
A
#
# COMPACT_ATOMS: atom_id res chain seq x y z
N SER A 1 42.75 -14.15 -62.30
CA SER A 1 41.28 -14.28 -62.27
C SER A 1 40.86 -14.53 -60.85
N GLY A 2 40.37 -13.48 -60.17
CA GLY A 2 39.88 -13.53 -58.80
C GLY A 2 38.35 -13.62 -58.77
N SER A 3 37.81 -14.36 -57.81
CA SER A 3 36.38 -14.51 -57.50
C SER A 3 36.27 -14.93 -56.03
N SER A 4 35.97 -14.03 -55.09
CA SER A 4 34.63 -13.58 -54.64
C SER A 4 33.84 -14.61 -53.82
N SER A 5 33.84 -14.46 -52.49
CA SER A 5 32.76 -14.84 -51.56
C SER A 5 32.87 -13.93 -50.33
N ALA A 6 31.96 -12.97 -50.18
CA ALA A 6 30.67 -13.05 -49.48
C ALA A 6 30.80 -12.47 -48.07
N ALA A 7 30.16 -11.32 -47.89
CA ALA A 7 30.04 -10.59 -46.64
C ALA A 7 29.28 -11.40 -45.57
N SER A 8 29.69 -11.27 -44.31
CA SER A 8 28.78 -11.45 -43.18
C SER A 8 29.25 -10.60 -42.00
N GLY A 9 28.81 -9.35 -41.98
CA GLY A 9 28.73 -8.54 -40.77
C GLY A 9 27.29 -8.56 -40.31
N THR A 10 26.96 -9.40 -39.33
CA THR A 10 25.66 -9.42 -38.65
C THR A 10 25.85 -8.81 -37.27
N MET A 11 25.65 -7.49 -37.18
CA MET A 11 25.45 -6.80 -35.89
C MET A 11 23.95 -6.83 -35.57
N THR A 12 23.58 -7.45 -34.46
CA THR A 12 22.21 -7.49 -33.92
C THR A 12 21.85 -6.16 -33.27
N SER A 13 21.52 -5.16 -34.09
CA SER A 13 20.98 -3.85 -33.68
C SER A 13 19.46 -3.89 -33.48
N GLY A 14 18.94 -4.91 -32.78
CA GLY A 14 17.50 -5.13 -32.61
C GLY A 14 16.96 -4.81 -31.21
N GLU A 15 17.75 -4.97 -30.14
CA GLU A 15 17.22 -4.94 -28.77
C GLU A 15 17.47 -3.63 -28.00
N LEU A 16 18.29 -2.72 -28.52
CA LEU A 16 18.64 -1.48 -27.80
C LEU A 16 17.70 -0.29 -28.09
N LEU A 17 16.95 -0.31 -29.20
CA LEU A 17 16.15 0.84 -29.66
C LEU A 17 14.72 0.89 -29.10
N GLN A 18 14.20 -0.20 -28.53
CA GLN A 18 12.86 -0.24 -27.94
C GLN A 18 12.80 0.26 -26.49
N SER A 19 13.95 0.46 -25.83
CA SER A 19 14.01 0.84 -24.41
C SER A 19 13.90 2.35 -24.16
N GLY A 20 14.30 3.19 -25.12
CA GLY A 20 14.28 4.66 -25.01
C GLY A 20 12.88 5.28 -24.86
N PRO A 21 11.93 5.04 -25.80
CA PRO A 21 10.62 5.67 -25.75
C PRO A 21 9.75 5.16 -24.58
N LEU A 22 9.92 3.90 -24.17
CA LEU A 22 9.22 3.33 -23.01
C LEU A 22 9.75 3.89 -21.68
N LEU A 23 11.05 4.17 -21.55
CA LEU A 23 11.62 4.81 -20.36
C LEU A 23 11.18 6.27 -20.22
N GLU A 24 11.11 7.02 -21.33
CA GLU A 24 10.64 8.41 -21.30
C GLU A 24 9.16 8.51 -20.94
N LEU A 25 8.30 7.66 -21.54
CA LEU A 25 6.89 7.61 -21.20
C LEU A 25 6.67 7.24 -19.72
N ARG A 26 7.46 6.30 -19.20
CA ARG A 26 7.46 5.88 -17.79
C ARG A 26 7.88 6.99 -16.84
N SER A 27 8.91 7.75 -17.20
CA SER A 27 9.36 8.92 -16.42
C SER A 27 8.25 9.97 -16.33
N LYS A 28 7.59 10.25 -17.46
CA LYS A 28 6.46 11.19 -17.54
C LYS A 28 5.26 10.70 -16.71
N GLN A 29 4.86 9.43 -16.82
CA GLN A 29 3.76 8.86 -16.03
C GLN A 29 4.03 8.91 -14.52
N ASN A 30 5.23 8.54 -14.08
CA ASN A 30 5.60 8.62 -12.66
C ASN A 30 5.62 10.06 -12.15
N LEU A 31 6.05 11.02 -12.98
CA LEU A 31 5.98 12.44 -12.65
C LEU A 31 4.52 12.91 -12.52
N LEU A 32 3.63 12.46 -13.41
CA LEU A 32 2.20 12.77 -13.36
C LEU A 32 1.56 12.24 -12.07
N TYR A 33 1.81 10.99 -11.67
CA TYR A 33 1.27 10.46 -10.40
C TYR A 33 1.80 11.21 -9.17
N LYS A 34 3.06 11.65 -9.20
CA LYS A 34 3.63 12.50 -8.12
C LYS A 34 2.96 13.87 -8.09
N ALA A 35 2.80 14.52 -9.24
CA ALA A 35 2.13 15.81 -9.34
C ALA A 35 0.67 15.70 -8.86
N LEU A 36 -0.05 14.65 -9.28
CA LEU A 36 -1.40 14.37 -8.81
C LEU A 36 -1.44 14.13 -7.30
N CYS A 37 -0.49 13.40 -6.71
CA CYS A 37 -0.40 13.27 -5.25
C CYS A 37 -0.36 14.64 -4.56
N PHE A 38 0.51 15.55 -5.02
CA PHE A 38 0.63 16.88 -4.43
C PHE A 38 -0.62 17.72 -4.63
N VAL A 39 -1.20 17.70 -5.83
CA VAL A 39 -2.45 18.43 -6.13
C VAL A 39 -3.57 17.93 -5.22
N LEU A 40 -3.75 16.62 -5.11
CA LEU A 40 -4.78 16.02 -4.25
C LEU A 40 -4.53 16.34 -2.77
N LEU A 41 -3.28 16.27 -2.29
CA LEU A 41 -2.93 16.55 -0.90
C LEU A 41 -3.16 18.02 -0.53
N VAL A 42 -2.74 18.96 -1.39
CA VAL A 42 -2.96 20.39 -1.21
C VAL A 42 -4.44 20.73 -1.31
N LEU A 43 -5.15 20.18 -2.30
CA LEU A 43 -6.59 20.40 -2.46
C LEU A 43 -7.36 19.88 -1.24
N GLN A 44 -7.04 18.68 -0.78
CA GLN A 44 -7.70 18.08 0.38
C GLN A 44 -7.46 18.91 1.64
N GLY A 45 -6.20 19.30 1.90
CA GLY A 45 -5.82 20.12 3.04
C GLY A 45 -6.48 21.50 3.00
N ALA A 46 -6.38 22.20 1.87
CA ALA A 46 -6.96 23.53 1.69
C ALA A 46 -8.50 23.54 1.86
N VAL A 47 -9.19 22.51 1.37
CA VAL A 47 -10.64 22.40 1.55
C VAL A 47 -10.98 22.16 3.04
N LEU A 48 -10.27 21.25 3.72
CA LEU A 48 -10.48 21.01 5.16
C LEU A 48 -10.18 22.26 5.99
N ASP A 49 -9.11 22.99 5.68
CA ASP A 49 -8.75 24.24 6.35
C ASP A 49 -9.78 25.33 6.09
N PHE A 50 -10.30 25.43 4.87
CA PHE A 50 -11.39 26.34 4.57
C PHE A 50 -12.64 26.05 5.41
N TYR A 51 -13.02 24.76 5.54
CA TYR A 51 -14.11 24.37 6.45
C TYR A 51 -13.80 24.73 7.91
N LEU A 52 -12.56 24.57 8.39
CA LEU A 52 -12.21 25.00 9.74
C LEU A 52 -12.32 26.52 9.89
N ILE A 53 -11.69 27.31 9.01
CA ILE A 53 -11.61 28.78 9.11
C ILE A 53 -12.98 29.47 8.98
N VAL A 54 -13.88 28.96 8.12
CA VAL A 54 -15.20 29.57 7.94
C VAL A 54 -16.07 29.44 9.19
N PHE A 55 -15.81 28.41 10.00
CA PHE A 55 -16.69 28.03 11.11
C PHE A 55 -16.02 28.10 12.50
N THR A 56 -14.72 28.39 12.55
CA THR A 56 -13.95 28.67 13.77
C THR A 56 -13.11 29.94 13.60
N ASP A 57 -12.62 30.52 14.70
CA ASP A 57 -11.88 31.78 14.68
C ASP A 57 -10.50 31.71 13.96
N LEU A 58 -9.93 32.88 13.63
CA LEU A 58 -8.63 33.05 12.95
C LEU A 58 -7.42 32.34 13.59
N TYR A 59 -7.50 31.93 14.86
CA TYR A 59 -6.44 31.16 15.54
C TYR A 59 -6.18 29.79 14.88
N TRP A 60 -7.17 29.28 14.11
CA TRP A 60 -7.09 28.00 13.41
C TRP A 60 -6.30 28.06 12.09
N CYS A 61 -5.78 29.23 11.68
CA CYS A 61 -4.79 29.33 10.59
C CYS A 61 -3.50 28.52 10.85
N SER A 62 -3.25 28.09 12.10
CA SER A 62 -2.16 27.16 12.42
C SER A 62 -2.25 25.83 11.66
N TRP A 63 -3.44 25.41 11.21
CA TRP A 63 -3.60 24.17 10.43
C TRP A 63 -3.04 24.28 9.02
N ILE A 64 -3.00 25.49 8.46
CA ILE A 64 -2.30 25.75 7.19
C ILE A 64 -0.80 25.47 7.35
N ALA A 65 -0.22 25.84 8.49
CA ALA A 65 1.18 25.53 8.78
C ALA A 65 1.41 24.02 8.86
N THR A 66 0.48 23.26 9.46
CA THR A 66 0.58 21.79 9.48
C THR A 66 0.53 21.19 8.06
N ASP A 67 -0.31 21.71 7.16
CA ASP A 67 -0.37 21.24 5.77
C ASP A 67 0.91 21.55 5.01
N LEU A 68 1.51 22.73 5.20
CA LEU A 68 2.82 23.04 4.63
C LEU A 68 3.92 22.07 5.13
N VAL A 69 3.86 21.68 6.40
CA VAL A 69 4.79 20.68 6.97
C VAL A 69 4.55 19.30 6.34
N VAL A 70 3.29 18.88 6.15
CA VAL A 70 2.96 17.61 5.50
C VAL A 70 3.41 17.60 4.03
N VAL A 71 3.09 18.65 3.27
CA VAL A 71 3.47 18.82 1.86
C VAL A 71 4.99 18.82 1.73
N SER A 72 5.71 19.58 2.57
CA SER A 72 7.17 19.63 2.54
C SER A 72 7.80 18.29 2.95
N GLY A 73 7.21 17.56 3.90
CA GLY A 73 7.61 16.21 4.27
C GLY A 73 7.48 15.23 3.09
N TRP A 74 6.36 15.27 2.37
CA TRP A 74 6.14 14.49 1.15
C TRP A 74 7.10 14.88 0.03
N ALA A 75 7.38 16.18 -0.15
CA ALA A 75 8.39 16.67 -1.10
C ALA A 75 9.78 16.13 -0.77
N GLY A 76 10.22 16.26 0.49
CA GLY A 76 11.49 15.71 0.97
C GLY A 76 11.60 14.21 0.71
N PHE A 77 10.53 13.45 0.97
CA PHE A 77 10.44 12.02 0.65
C PHE A 77 10.67 11.75 -0.84
N PHE A 78 9.92 12.42 -1.73
CA PHE A 78 10.05 12.18 -3.18
C PHE A 78 11.40 12.62 -3.73
N LEU A 79 12.00 13.71 -3.22
CA LEU A 79 13.35 14.15 -3.57
C LEU A 79 14.41 13.14 -3.11
N LYS A 80 14.29 12.60 -1.88
CA LYS A 80 15.22 11.58 -1.38
C LYS A 80 15.10 10.28 -2.18
N ASN A 81 13.88 9.89 -2.54
CA ASN A 81 13.63 8.72 -3.37
C ASN A 81 14.22 8.89 -4.78
N SER A 82 14.06 10.07 -5.42
CA SER A 82 14.63 10.33 -6.74
C SER A 82 16.17 10.36 -6.73
N ARG A 83 16.79 10.95 -5.70
CA ARG A 83 18.25 10.95 -5.51
C ARG A 83 18.82 9.55 -5.31
N SER A 84 18.22 8.77 -4.40
CA SER A 84 18.66 7.39 -4.16
C SER A 84 18.57 6.51 -5.41
N ARG A 85 17.56 6.73 -6.27
CA ARG A 85 17.47 6.05 -7.57
C ARG A 85 18.58 6.46 -8.53
N ARG A 86 18.91 7.76 -8.60
CA ARG A 86 19.99 8.26 -9.45
C ARG A 86 21.36 7.71 -9.02
N GLU A 87 21.62 7.66 -7.71
CA GLU A 87 22.87 7.13 -7.14
C GLU A 87 23.05 5.64 -7.49
N ARG A 88 21.97 4.85 -7.46
CA ARG A 88 21.98 3.43 -7.86
C ARG A 88 22.14 3.23 -9.36
N ALA A 89 21.51 4.06 -10.19
CA ALA A 89 21.66 4.00 -11.65
C ALA A 89 23.10 4.34 -12.12
N CYS A 90 23.84 5.13 -11.33
CA CYS A 90 25.24 5.47 -11.61
C CYS A 90 26.25 4.44 -11.05
N GLY A 91 25.79 3.28 -10.55
CA GLY A 91 26.67 2.17 -10.15
C GLY A 91 27.56 2.44 -8.94
N PHE A 92 27.32 3.51 -8.18
CA PHE A 92 28.11 3.81 -6.99
C PHE A 92 27.70 2.85 -5.88
N HIS A 93 28.45 1.74 -5.73
CA HIS A 93 28.35 0.84 -4.59
C HIS A 93 28.64 1.61 -3.30
N GLN A 94 27.60 2.14 -2.68
CA GLN A 94 27.71 2.75 -1.37
C GLN A 94 28.05 1.64 -0.37
N LYS A 95 29.29 1.67 0.14
CA LYS A 95 29.77 0.79 1.21
C LYS A 95 28.72 0.75 2.32
N SER A 96 28.27 -0.46 2.62
CA SER A 96 27.35 -0.76 3.71
C SER A 96 27.82 -0.11 5.00
N SER A 97 27.09 0.89 5.49
CA SER A 97 27.11 1.18 6.91
C SER A 97 26.41 0.03 7.62
N MET A 98 27.02 -0.47 8.70
CA MET A 98 26.64 -1.65 9.50
C MET A 98 25.23 -1.60 10.14
N PHE A 99 24.35 -0.68 9.73
CA PHE A 99 22.99 -0.54 10.25
C PHE A 99 21.91 -0.38 9.15
N GLY A 100 22.23 -0.65 7.88
CA GLY A 100 21.32 -0.39 6.76
C GLY A 100 21.28 -1.48 5.70
N CYS A 101 20.79 -2.68 6.04
CA CYS A 101 20.32 -3.66 5.04
C CYS A 101 19.25 -3.01 4.15
N SER A 102 19.43 -3.01 2.83
CA SER A 102 18.44 -2.92 1.73
C SER A 102 17.12 -2.13 1.92
N LEU A 103 17.03 -1.16 2.83
CA LEU A 103 15.79 -0.45 3.18
C LEU A 103 15.38 0.60 2.10
N GLY A 104 16.10 0.65 0.98
CA GLY A 104 16.31 1.87 0.20
C GLY A 104 15.34 2.19 -0.92
N GLU A 105 14.15 1.59 -1.02
CA GLU A 105 13.18 1.96 -2.08
C GLU A 105 11.76 2.26 -1.61
N PHE A 106 11.32 1.66 -0.49
CA PHE A 106 9.98 1.86 0.09
C PHE A 106 9.97 2.40 1.54
N SER A 107 11.13 2.58 2.21
CA SER A 107 11.22 2.93 3.66
C SER A 107 10.56 4.22 4.13
N TYR A 108 10.08 5.06 3.23
CA TYR A 108 9.53 6.35 3.60
C TYR A 108 8.09 6.55 3.11
N SER A 109 7.54 5.62 2.32
CA SER A 109 6.16 5.73 1.84
C SER A 109 5.14 5.51 2.95
N TYR A 110 5.38 4.52 3.82
CA TYR A 110 4.55 4.30 5.00
C TYR A 110 4.61 5.47 5.98
N LEU A 111 5.78 6.12 6.12
CA LEU A 111 5.94 7.33 6.94
C LEU A 111 5.18 8.52 6.34
N ALA A 112 5.25 8.73 5.03
CA ALA A 112 4.51 9.78 4.35
C ALA A 112 3.00 9.62 4.54
N TRP A 113 2.50 8.39 4.37
CA TRP A 113 1.10 8.08 4.62
C TRP A 113 0.71 8.22 6.10
N LEU A 114 1.57 7.79 7.04
CA LEU A 114 1.34 7.96 8.47
C LEU A 114 1.22 9.44 8.87
N ILE A 115 2.12 10.29 8.37
CA ILE A 115 2.06 11.74 8.59
C ILE A 115 0.74 12.31 8.05
N TYR A 116 0.31 11.87 6.87
CA TYR A 116 -0.99 12.25 6.31
C TYR A 116 -2.15 11.85 7.22
N VAL A 117 -2.19 10.61 7.71
CA VAL A 117 -3.25 10.12 8.60
C VAL A 117 -3.29 10.94 9.90
N ILE A 118 -2.13 11.21 10.50
CA ILE A 118 -2.03 11.98 11.75
C ILE A 118 -2.48 13.44 11.55
N ALA A 119 -2.19 14.05 10.40
CA ALA A 119 -2.62 15.41 10.11
C ALA A 119 -4.11 15.51 9.74
N CYS A 120 -4.63 14.53 8.98
CA CYS A 120 -6.00 14.52 8.49
C CYS A 120 -7.03 14.17 9.59
N THR A 121 -6.68 13.23 10.47
CA THR A 121 -7.57 12.75 11.55
C THR A 121 -8.15 13.87 12.42
N PRO A 122 -7.34 14.71 13.10
CA PRO A 122 -7.88 15.74 13.97
C PRO A 122 -8.73 16.75 13.21
N LYS A 123 -8.36 17.13 11.97
CA LYS A 123 -9.16 18.05 11.14
C LYS A 123 -10.56 17.51 10.90
N VAL A 124 -10.67 16.26 10.46
CA VAL A 124 -11.95 15.62 10.19
C VAL A 124 -12.75 15.42 11.48
N VAL A 125 -12.12 14.98 12.58
CA VAL A 125 -12.80 14.85 13.89
C VAL A 125 -13.38 16.18 14.35
N LEU A 126 -12.61 17.26 14.29
CA LEU A 126 -13.04 18.58 14.72
C LEU A 126 -14.21 19.10 13.90
N ILE A 127 -14.17 18.95 12.57
CA ILE A 127 -15.28 19.32 11.67
C ILE A 127 -16.56 18.52 12.00
N LEU A 128 -16.42 17.28 12.46
CA LEU A 128 -17.56 16.40 12.78
C LEU A 128 -18.13 16.62 14.18
N GLU A 129 -17.30 16.92 15.18
CA GLU A 129 -17.75 17.16 16.56
C GLU A 129 -18.42 18.51 16.73
N THR A 130 -17.89 19.52 16.05
CA THR A 130 -18.47 20.85 16.07
C THR A 130 -19.83 20.78 15.34
N ASN A 131 -20.90 21.27 15.98
CA ASN A 131 -22.29 21.29 15.48
C ASN A 131 -22.50 22.18 14.22
N ILE A 132 -21.49 22.25 13.35
CA ILE A 132 -21.41 23.07 12.16
C ILE A 132 -22.19 22.43 11.01
N LEU A 133 -22.68 21.19 11.15
CA LEU A 133 -23.36 20.51 10.06
C LEU A 133 -24.60 21.28 9.54
N GLU A 134 -25.37 21.92 10.44
CA GLU A 134 -26.49 22.78 10.06
C GLU A 134 -26.03 24.13 9.48
N LEU A 135 -24.89 24.65 9.93
CA LEU A 135 -24.30 25.90 9.45
C LEU A 135 -23.61 25.75 8.08
N VAL A 136 -23.01 24.58 7.82
CA VAL A 136 -22.37 24.16 6.55
C VAL A 136 -23.38 24.02 5.43
N ALA A 137 -24.58 23.50 5.74
CA ALA A 137 -25.66 23.39 4.76
C ALA A 137 -26.16 24.75 4.27
N LEU A 138 -26.06 25.80 5.10
CA LEU A 138 -26.63 27.12 4.82
C LEU A 138 -25.66 28.14 4.20
N LYS A 139 -24.35 28.09 4.51
CA LYS A 139 -23.42 29.20 4.24
C LYS A 139 -22.41 29.01 3.10
N VAL A 140 -22.21 27.81 2.56
CA VAL A 140 -21.06 27.50 1.69
C VAL A 140 -21.46 26.76 0.42
N PRO A 141 -20.95 27.15 -0.77
CA PRO A 141 -21.14 26.36 -1.99
C PRO A 141 -20.52 24.97 -1.80
N PHE A 142 -21.28 23.91 -2.09
CA PHE A 142 -20.97 22.48 -1.87
C PHE A 142 -21.15 21.92 -0.46
N GLY A 143 -21.34 22.73 0.59
CA GLY A 143 -21.80 22.29 1.93
C GLY A 143 -21.28 20.93 2.41
N LEU A 144 -22.19 20.01 2.75
CA LEU A 144 -21.88 18.65 3.19
C LEU A 144 -21.26 17.77 2.09
N THR A 145 -21.65 18.01 0.84
CA THR A 145 -21.17 17.25 -0.32
C THR A 145 -19.68 17.49 -0.57
N GLY A 146 -19.19 18.72 -0.37
CA GLY A 146 -17.78 19.05 -0.48
C GLY A 146 -16.95 18.30 0.58
N LEU A 147 -17.40 18.28 1.84
CA LEU A 147 -16.75 17.49 2.89
C LEU A 147 -16.70 16.00 2.54
N LYS A 148 -17.81 15.44 2.02
CA LYS A 148 -17.88 14.05 1.56
C LYS A 148 -16.84 13.74 0.48
N VAL A 149 -16.76 14.59 -0.55
CA VAL A 149 -15.79 14.44 -1.65
C VAL A 149 -14.35 14.54 -1.13
N THR A 150 -14.08 15.49 -0.24
CA THR A 150 -12.75 15.71 0.35
C THR A 150 -12.28 14.52 1.16
N VAL A 151 -13.15 13.90 1.96
CA VAL A 151 -12.83 12.69 2.74
C VAL A 151 -12.59 11.49 1.80
N LEU A 152 -13.41 11.35 0.75
CA LEU A 152 -13.24 10.30 -0.26
C LEU A 152 -11.96 10.43 -1.09
N LEU A 153 -11.37 11.63 -1.18
CA LEU A 153 -10.13 11.88 -1.91
C LEU A 153 -8.92 11.11 -1.36
N SER A 154 -9.01 10.60 -0.13
CA SER A 154 -8.03 9.68 0.46
C SER A 154 -7.77 8.43 -0.39
N GLY A 155 -8.79 7.88 -1.05
CA GLY A 155 -8.65 6.73 -1.95
C GLY A 155 -7.80 7.03 -3.19
N PRO A 156 -8.17 8.02 -4.02
CA PRO A 156 -7.35 8.48 -5.14
C PRO A 156 -5.94 8.92 -4.74
N LEU A 157 -5.77 9.56 -3.57
CA LEU A 157 -4.47 9.94 -3.04
C LEU A 157 -3.59 8.70 -2.79
N LEU A 158 -4.14 7.67 -2.15
CA LEU A 158 -3.44 6.40 -1.92
C LEU A 158 -3.09 5.71 -3.25
N PHE A 159 -4.01 5.72 -4.22
CA PHE A 159 -3.76 5.17 -5.55
C PHE A 159 -2.59 5.86 -6.26
N CYS A 160 -2.57 7.20 -6.22
CA CYS A 160 -1.48 7.98 -6.82
C CYS A 160 -0.16 7.70 -6.09
N LEU A 161 -0.18 7.57 -4.76
CA LEU A 161 1.00 7.24 -3.97
C LEU A 161 1.57 5.89 -4.40
N ILE A 162 0.75 4.85 -4.49
CA ILE A 162 1.20 3.50 -4.89
C ILE A 162 1.82 3.53 -6.29
N ASN A 163 1.14 4.11 -7.28
CA ASN A 163 1.64 4.18 -8.65
C ASN A 163 2.87 5.09 -8.79
N SER A 164 3.08 6.04 -7.87
CA SER A 164 4.30 6.85 -7.85
C SER A 164 5.54 6.09 -7.33
N ILE A 165 5.31 5.02 -6.57
CA ILE A 165 6.37 4.23 -5.92
C ILE A 165 6.64 2.94 -6.68
N VAL A 166 5.59 2.20 -7.04
CA VAL A 166 5.68 0.89 -7.72
C VAL A 166 6.23 1.08 -9.13
N VAL A 167 7.39 0.47 -9.37
CA VAL A 167 8.15 0.66 -10.61
C VAL A 167 7.87 -0.47 -11.61
N ASP A 168 7.57 -1.67 -11.11
CA ASP A 168 7.42 -2.87 -11.92
C ASP A 168 6.03 -2.96 -12.53
N LEU A 169 5.91 -2.85 -13.85
CA LEU A 169 4.60 -2.90 -14.52
C LEU A 169 3.93 -4.28 -14.43
N ASN A 170 4.69 -5.37 -14.42
CA ASN A 170 4.17 -6.75 -14.35
C ASN A 170 4.77 -7.51 -13.16
N GLY A 171 5.28 -6.78 -12.15
CA GLY A 171 5.91 -7.39 -10.99
C GLY A 171 4.89 -8.00 -10.02
N PRO A 172 5.24 -9.07 -9.29
CA PRO A 172 4.39 -9.62 -8.23
C PRO A 172 4.11 -8.57 -7.12
N THR A 173 5.04 -7.63 -6.92
CA THR A 173 4.92 -6.48 -6.01
C THR A 173 3.77 -5.55 -6.40
N ARG A 174 3.57 -5.28 -7.70
CA ARG A 174 2.47 -4.45 -8.21
C ARG A 174 1.13 -5.12 -7.97
N HIS A 175 0.99 -6.39 -8.36
CA HIS A 175 -0.25 -7.13 -8.13
C HIS A 175 -0.60 -7.16 -6.64
N HIS A 176 0.38 -7.42 -5.78
CA HIS A 176 0.18 -7.43 -4.35
C HIS A 176 -0.26 -6.06 -3.80
N ALA A 177 0.41 -4.98 -4.20
CA ALA A 177 0.06 -3.61 -3.79
C ALA A 177 -1.35 -3.20 -4.26
N HIS A 178 -1.72 -3.54 -5.49
CA HIS A 178 -3.06 -3.26 -6.01
C HIS A 178 -4.15 -4.09 -5.32
N SER A 179 -3.89 -5.34 -4.96
CA SER A 179 -4.82 -6.15 -4.15
C SER A 179 -5.01 -5.54 -2.75
N CYS A 180 -3.93 -5.12 -2.10
CA CYS A 180 -4.01 -4.45 -0.79
C CYS A 180 -4.73 -3.10 -0.87
N PHE A 181 -4.47 -2.33 -1.93
CA PHE A 181 -5.19 -1.10 -2.24
C PHE A 181 -6.68 -1.33 -2.40
N LEU A 182 -7.08 -2.30 -3.24
CA LEU A 182 -8.48 -2.57 -3.49
C LEU A 182 -9.21 -3.00 -2.21
N SER A 183 -8.58 -3.84 -1.39
CA SER A 183 -9.11 -4.19 -0.06
C SER A 183 -9.31 -2.94 0.80
N THR A 184 -8.28 -2.10 0.92
CA THR A 184 -8.35 -0.87 1.74
C THR A 184 -9.39 0.10 1.19
N CYS A 185 -9.52 0.25 -0.13
CA CYS A 185 -10.53 1.10 -0.73
C CYS A 185 -11.95 0.65 -0.39
N LEU A 186 -12.20 -0.67 -0.40
CA LEU A 186 -13.50 -1.18 0.02
C LEU A 186 -13.75 -0.94 1.52
N ASP A 187 -12.72 -1.04 2.36
CA ASP A 187 -12.81 -0.71 3.80
C ASP A 187 -13.09 0.78 4.02
N LEU A 188 -12.44 1.66 3.25
CA LEU A 188 -12.68 3.11 3.29
C LEU A 188 -14.06 3.49 2.78
N LEU A 189 -14.57 2.82 1.75
CA LEU A 189 -15.94 3.04 1.25
C LEU A 189 -17.00 2.56 2.25
N ASP A 190 -16.79 1.41 2.91
CA ASP A 190 -17.68 0.95 3.98
C ASP A 190 -17.65 1.93 5.16
N GLY A 191 -16.45 2.28 5.63
CA GLY A 191 -16.27 3.28 6.69
C GLY A 191 -16.88 4.63 6.32
N PHE A 192 -16.76 5.06 5.06
CA PHE A 192 -17.38 6.30 4.57
C PHE A 192 -18.91 6.25 4.57
N THR A 193 -19.53 5.14 4.18
CA THR A 193 -21.00 5.03 4.23
C THR A 193 -21.53 4.96 5.67
N LEU A 194 -20.77 4.39 6.61
CA LEU A 194 -21.05 4.52 8.04
C LEU A 194 -20.89 5.96 8.53
N LEU A 195 -19.83 6.63 8.09
CA LEU A 195 -19.55 8.02 8.40
C LEU A 195 -20.67 8.92 7.85
N GLU A 196 -21.15 8.69 6.64
CA GLU A 196 -22.27 9.42 6.04
C GLU A 196 -23.55 9.33 6.88
N MET A 197 -23.86 8.16 7.44
CA MET A 197 -24.98 8.02 8.38
C MET A 197 -24.73 8.78 9.70
N ALA A 198 -23.47 8.84 10.15
CA ALA A 198 -23.07 9.66 11.29
C ALA A 198 -23.25 11.16 11.02
N LEU A 199 -22.85 11.63 9.83
CA LEU A 199 -23.06 13.01 9.40
C LEU A 199 -24.55 13.28 9.19
N GLY A 200 -25.33 12.37 8.62
CA GLY A 200 -26.77 12.56 8.42
C GLY A 200 -27.61 12.59 9.70
N GLY A 201 -26.99 12.56 10.89
CA GLY A 201 -27.69 12.60 12.18
C GLY A 201 -28.49 11.32 12.49
N GLN A 202 -28.33 10.26 11.70
CA GLN A 202 -29.12 9.03 11.83
C GLN A 202 -28.65 8.15 13.02
N LEU A 203 -27.43 8.38 13.51
CA LEU A 203 -26.88 7.69 14.67
C LEU A 203 -27.26 8.44 15.96
N GLN A 204 -28.22 7.89 16.71
CA GLN A 204 -28.71 8.50 17.96
C GLN A 204 -27.73 8.41 19.13
N SER A 205 -26.87 7.39 19.17
CA SER A 205 -25.92 7.16 20.26
C SER A 205 -24.55 7.80 19.99
N ALA A 206 -24.06 8.61 20.92
CA ALA A 206 -22.72 9.21 20.86
C ALA A 206 -21.62 8.14 20.77
N TYR A 207 -21.75 7.05 21.53
CA TYR A 207 -20.79 5.94 21.50
C TYR A 207 -20.66 5.32 20.11
N LEU A 208 -21.78 5.21 19.38
CA LEU A 208 -21.79 4.65 18.03
C LEU A 208 -21.11 5.59 17.02
N LYS A 209 -21.30 6.91 17.17
CA LYS A 209 -20.58 7.92 16.36
C LYS A 209 -19.07 7.82 16.54
N TYR A 210 -18.59 7.78 17.79
CA TYR A 210 -17.16 7.64 18.09
C TYR A 210 -16.58 6.30 17.62
N THR A 211 -17.37 5.23 17.72
CA THR A 211 -16.96 3.91 17.21
C THR A 211 -16.80 3.94 15.68
N VAL A 212 -17.77 4.48 14.95
CA VAL A 212 -17.69 4.63 13.48
C VAL A 212 -16.47 5.47 13.09
N LEU A 213 -16.25 6.58 13.79
CA LEU A 213 -15.14 7.48 13.53
C LEU A 213 -13.78 6.80 13.78
N SER A 214 -13.66 6.10 14.90
CA SER A 214 -12.46 5.33 15.24
C SER A 214 -12.15 4.26 14.19
N VAL A 215 -13.17 3.48 13.78
CA VAL A 215 -13.00 2.43 12.77
C VAL A 215 -12.61 2.99 11.40
N TYR A 216 -13.18 4.14 11.00
CA TYR A 216 -12.81 4.83 9.78
C TYR A 216 -11.32 5.24 9.76
N PHE A 217 -10.82 5.85 10.84
CA PHE A 217 -9.41 6.23 10.91
C PHE A 217 -8.46 5.05 11.07
N VAL A 218 -8.90 3.97 11.73
CA VAL A 218 -8.15 2.71 11.73
C VAL A 218 -8.03 2.18 10.30
N ALA A 219 -9.11 2.18 9.50
CA ALA A 219 -9.06 1.79 8.09
C ALA A 219 -8.13 2.70 7.27
N LEU A 220 -8.11 4.01 7.57
CA LEU A 220 -7.18 4.97 6.96
C LEU A 220 -5.71 4.72 7.35
N ALA A 221 -5.45 4.15 8.53
CA ALA A 221 -4.11 3.81 9.02
C ALA A 221 -3.58 2.45 8.51
N VAL A 222 -4.44 1.54 8.05
CA VAL A 222 -4.05 0.20 7.52
C VAL A 222 -2.94 0.27 6.47
N PRO A 223 -2.96 1.21 5.49
CA PRO A 223 -1.88 1.34 4.52
C PRO A 223 -0.49 1.51 5.10
N VAL A 224 -0.35 2.10 6.30
CA VAL A 224 0.95 2.22 6.94
C VAL A 224 1.58 0.83 7.14
N VAL A 225 0.78 -0.16 7.56
CA VAL A 225 1.30 -1.49 7.90
C VAL A 225 1.65 -2.27 6.63
N TRP A 226 0.78 -2.30 5.62
CA TRP A 226 1.10 -3.06 4.41
C TRP A 226 2.10 -2.34 3.49
N LEU A 227 2.21 -1.01 3.51
CA LEU A 227 3.31 -0.28 2.85
C LEU A 227 4.65 -0.59 3.52
N TYR A 228 4.65 -0.76 4.84
CA TYR A 228 5.83 -1.22 5.57
C TYR A 228 6.18 -2.67 5.21
N GLU A 229 5.20 -3.57 5.13
CA GLU A 229 5.39 -4.96 4.70
C GLU A 229 5.99 -5.05 3.29
N LEU A 230 5.49 -4.25 2.34
CA LEU A 230 6.06 -4.15 0.98
C LEU A 230 7.53 -3.72 0.97
N THR A 231 8.01 -3.07 2.04
CA THR A 231 9.41 -2.65 2.20
C THR A 231 10.25 -3.75 2.84
N ALA A 232 9.70 -4.50 3.79
CA ALA A 232 10.39 -5.52 4.54
C ALA A 232 10.34 -6.85 3.79
N ALA A 233 11.34 -7.12 2.95
CA ALA A 233 11.43 -8.30 2.07
C ALA A 233 11.53 -9.68 2.77
N GLU A 234 11.20 -9.80 4.06
CA GLU A 234 11.34 -11.05 4.82
C GLU A 234 10.00 -11.67 5.19
N LEU A 235 9.65 -12.75 4.47
CA LEU A 235 8.51 -13.63 4.74
C LEU A 235 8.70 -14.41 6.06
N ARG A 236 8.48 -13.74 7.21
CA ARG A 236 8.45 -14.41 8.52
C ARG A 236 7.01 -14.75 8.89
N CYS A 237 6.79 -15.89 9.56
CA CYS A 237 5.49 -16.31 10.09
C CYS A 237 4.80 -15.23 10.95
N ARG A 238 5.58 -14.38 11.64
CA ARG A 238 5.06 -13.22 12.39
C ARG A 238 4.35 -12.19 11.51
N TRP A 239 4.83 -11.96 10.29
CA TRP A 239 4.22 -11.03 9.34
C TRP A 239 2.87 -11.52 8.83
N LEU A 240 2.73 -12.83 8.67
CA LEU A 240 1.46 -13.45 8.29
C LEU A 240 0.37 -13.20 9.36
N TRP A 241 0.74 -13.35 10.64
CA TRP A 241 -0.15 -13.03 11.76
C TRP A 241 -0.42 -11.53 11.88
N ALA A 242 0.59 -10.69 11.62
CA ALA A 242 0.41 -9.24 11.61
C ALA A 242 -0.58 -8.81 10.51
N ARG A 243 -0.49 -9.39 9.32
CA ARG A 243 -1.37 -9.10 8.18
C ARG A 243 -2.80 -9.59 8.39
N PHE A 244 -2.99 -10.78 8.96
CA PHE A 244 -4.32 -11.20 9.40
C PHE A 244 -4.84 -10.30 10.52
N GLY A 245 -3.98 -9.91 11.45
CA GLY A 245 -4.31 -9.01 12.57
C GLY A 245 -4.78 -7.64 12.11
N THR A 246 -4.14 -7.04 11.11
CA THR A 246 -4.60 -5.75 10.54
C THR A 246 -5.92 -5.89 9.80
N GLY A 247 -6.11 -6.97 9.03
CA GLY A 247 -7.39 -7.26 8.39
C GLY A 247 -8.51 -7.47 9.42
N LEU A 248 -8.24 -8.18 10.50
CA LEU A 248 -9.17 -8.40 11.60
C LEU A 248 -9.52 -7.10 12.31
N LEU A 249 -8.53 -6.26 12.61
CA LEU A 249 -8.70 -4.99 13.32
C LEU A 249 -9.66 -4.03 12.61
N VAL A 250 -9.84 -4.17 11.30
CA VAL A 250 -10.70 -3.28 10.49
C VAL A 250 -12.02 -3.95 10.14
N ASN A 251 -11.97 -5.16 9.59
CA ASN A 251 -13.17 -5.85 9.12
C ASN A 251 -14.06 -6.32 10.28
N TRP A 252 -13.49 -6.69 11.43
CA TRP A 252 -14.27 -7.10 12.60
C TRP A 252 -15.13 -5.97 13.16
N PRO A 253 -14.59 -4.77 13.49
CA PRO A 253 -15.43 -3.72 14.03
C PRO A 253 -16.38 -3.13 12.97
N LEU A 254 -16.01 -3.07 11.68
CA LEU A 254 -16.96 -2.71 10.62
C LEU A 254 -18.14 -3.70 10.56
N LEU A 255 -17.85 -5.00 10.64
CA LEU A 255 -18.88 -6.04 10.71
C LEU A 255 -19.76 -5.88 11.96
N ALA A 256 -19.15 -5.65 13.13
CA ALA A 256 -19.87 -5.51 14.39
C ALA A 256 -20.81 -4.29 14.38
N VAL A 257 -20.35 -3.14 13.88
CA VAL A 257 -21.18 -1.93 13.76
C VAL A 257 -22.35 -2.16 12.79
N ARG A 258 -22.09 -2.77 11.62
CA ARG A 258 -23.15 -3.09 10.65
C ARG A 258 -24.15 -4.09 11.21
N PHE A 259 -23.68 -5.13 11.89
CA PHE A 259 -24.55 -6.12 12.52
C PHE A 259 -25.43 -5.49 13.60
N PHE A 260 -24.85 -4.61 14.43
CA PHE A 260 -25.59 -3.84 15.44
C PHE A 260 -26.66 -2.95 14.80
N GLN A 261 -26.35 -2.27 13.68
CA GLN A 261 -27.31 -1.47 12.93
C GLN A 261 -28.48 -2.29 12.38
N VAL A 262 -28.22 -3.49 11.85
CA VAL A 262 -29.26 -4.37 11.33
C VAL A 262 -30.14 -4.90 12.46
N MET A 263 -29.55 -5.40 13.55
CA MET A 263 -30.30 -6.03 14.64
C MET A 263 -31.10 -5.02 15.48
N VAL A 264 -30.48 -3.89 15.84
CA VAL A 264 -31.08 -2.91 16.76
C VAL A 264 -31.87 -1.84 16.03
N TYR A 265 -31.34 -1.30 14.93
CA TYR A 265 -31.95 -0.19 14.20
C TYR A 265 -32.74 -0.62 12.96
N GLN A 266 -32.93 -1.94 12.75
CA GLN A 266 -33.73 -2.52 11.65
C GLN A 266 -33.31 -1.99 10.26
N GLN A 267 -32.02 -1.67 10.09
CA GLN A 267 -31.47 -1.22 8.82
C GLN A 267 -31.33 -2.40 7.85
N PRO A 268 -31.46 -2.17 6.53
CA PRO A 268 -31.27 -3.22 5.54
C PRO A 268 -29.82 -3.76 5.57
N VAL A 269 -29.66 -5.04 5.27
CA VAL A 269 -28.34 -5.69 5.19
C VAL A 269 -27.54 -5.04 4.06
N SER A 270 -26.39 -4.43 4.40
CA SER A 270 -25.52 -3.79 3.42
C SER A 270 -24.64 -4.83 2.71
N VAL A 271 -24.29 -4.56 1.44
CA VAL A 271 -23.31 -5.37 0.69
C VAL A 271 -21.95 -5.42 1.42
N PHE A 272 -21.62 -4.36 2.16
CA PHE A 272 -20.40 -4.29 2.95
C PHE A 272 -20.38 -5.25 4.15
N LEU A 273 -21.53 -5.59 4.73
CA LEU A 273 -21.61 -6.63 5.77
C LEU A 273 -21.10 -7.97 5.23
N PHE A 274 -21.55 -8.35 4.04
CA PHE A 274 -21.08 -9.56 3.37
C PHE A 274 -19.60 -9.48 3.00
N LYS A 275 -19.14 -8.33 2.48
CA LYS A 275 -17.71 -8.09 2.20
C LYS A 275 -16.83 -8.34 3.43
N ASN A 276 -17.19 -7.76 4.57
CA ASN A 276 -16.40 -7.88 5.81
C ASN A 276 -16.35 -9.34 6.28
N LEU A 277 -17.48 -10.04 6.25
CA LEU A 277 -17.52 -11.47 6.57
C LEU A 277 -16.64 -12.29 5.61
N PHE A 278 -16.75 -12.04 4.31
CA PHE A 278 -15.98 -12.74 3.29
C PHE A 278 -14.47 -12.52 3.47
N PHE A 279 -14.02 -11.28 3.68
CA PHE A 279 -12.59 -10.97 3.89
C PHE A 279 -12.02 -11.57 5.19
N LEU A 280 -12.81 -11.64 6.25
CA LEU A 280 -12.40 -12.33 7.47
C LEU A 280 -12.25 -13.83 7.25
N LEU A 281 -13.19 -14.46 6.55
CA LEU A 281 -13.15 -15.90 6.26
C LEU A 281 -11.99 -16.26 5.32
N THR A 282 -11.78 -15.49 4.25
CA THR A 282 -10.67 -15.73 3.32
C THR A 282 -9.32 -15.48 3.99
N GLY A 283 -9.20 -14.41 4.79
CA GLY A 283 -8.00 -14.14 5.57
C GLY A 283 -7.68 -15.25 6.57
N LEU A 284 -8.69 -15.80 7.25
CA LEU A 284 -8.51 -16.92 8.16
C LEU A 284 -8.08 -18.20 7.42
N LEU A 285 -8.70 -18.48 6.26
CA LEU A 285 -8.34 -19.62 5.44
C LEU A 285 -6.89 -19.53 4.92
N GLU A 286 -6.48 -18.36 4.43
CA GLU A 286 -5.10 -18.12 3.98
C GLU A 286 -4.11 -18.29 5.14
N LEU A 287 -4.42 -17.77 6.33
CA LEU A 287 -3.59 -17.95 7.52
C LEU A 287 -3.44 -19.43 7.89
N LEU A 288 -4.54 -20.20 7.87
CA LEU A 288 -4.54 -21.63 8.18
C LEU A 288 -3.74 -22.44 7.16
N GLU A 289 -3.91 -22.16 5.86
CA GLU A 289 -3.19 -22.84 4.79
C GLU A 289 -1.68 -22.62 4.90
N ARG A 290 -1.26 -21.37 5.07
CA ARG A 290 0.15 -20.98 5.22
C ARG A 290 0.76 -21.55 6.52
N CYS A 291 0.01 -21.55 7.61
CA CYS A 291 0.43 -22.19 8.86
C CYS A 291 0.58 -23.70 8.70
N ALA A 292 -0.33 -24.35 7.98
CA ALA A 292 -0.23 -25.78 7.67
C ALA A 292 0.99 -26.08 6.79
N ALA A 293 1.28 -25.25 5.78
CA ALA A 293 2.47 -25.38 4.94
C ALA A 293 3.77 -25.28 5.76
N VAL A 294 3.88 -24.28 6.65
CA VAL A 294 5.04 -24.14 7.56
C VAL A 294 5.16 -25.32 8.51
N ARG A 295 4.04 -25.82 9.06
CA ARG A 295 4.03 -27.01 9.92
C ARG A 295 4.47 -28.26 9.15
N ARG A 296 4.04 -28.44 7.90
CA ARG A 296 4.46 -29.56 7.03
C ARG A 296 5.95 -29.51 6.73
N LEU A 297 6.48 -28.33 6.38
CA LEU A 297 7.92 -28.12 6.16
C LEU A 297 8.75 -28.42 7.41
N ARG A 298 8.29 -27.98 8.60
CA ARG A 298 8.97 -28.31 9.87
C ARG A 298 8.91 -29.81 10.21
N ARG A 299 7.84 -30.50 9.83
CA ARG A 299 7.75 -31.96 10.01
C ARG A 299 8.75 -32.66 9.09
N LEU A 300 8.77 -32.34 7.80
CA LEU A 300 9.73 -32.89 6.83
C LEU A 300 11.19 -32.63 7.24
N ALA A 301 11.53 -31.42 7.69
CA ALA A 301 12.85 -31.08 8.20
C ALA A 301 13.23 -31.81 9.51
N ARG A 302 12.25 -32.30 10.28
CA ARG A 302 12.48 -33.13 11.47
C ARG A 302 12.58 -34.62 11.15
N THR A 303 11.99 -35.08 10.05
CA THR A 303 12.11 -36.47 9.59
C THR A 303 13.40 -36.73 8.81
N GLU A 304 14.05 -35.69 8.30
CA GLU A 304 15.38 -35.71 7.66
C GLU A 304 16.50 -35.09 8.54
N PRO A 305 16.79 -35.56 9.77
CA PRO A 305 17.86 -34.99 10.58
C PRO A 305 19.24 -35.66 10.35
N ALA A 306 19.40 -36.55 9.36
CA ALA A 306 20.66 -37.29 9.18
C ALA A 306 20.93 -37.69 7.71
N GLN A 307 21.57 -36.80 6.92
CA GLN A 307 22.48 -37.19 5.82
C GLN A 307 23.27 -36.03 5.18
N PHE A 308 23.61 -34.97 5.94
CA PHE A 308 24.48 -33.88 5.45
C PHE A 308 25.73 -33.68 6.32
N SER A 309 26.32 -34.78 6.81
CA SER A 309 27.59 -34.72 7.54
C SER A 309 28.42 -36.00 7.41
N HIS A 310 28.66 -36.47 6.19
CA HIS A 310 29.87 -37.22 5.79
C HIS A 310 29.68 -37.75 4.37
N CYS A 311 30.32 -37.11 3.39
CA CYS A 311 30.88 -37.67 2.17
C CYS A 311 31.34 -36.52 1.26
N VAL A 312 32.15 -35.61 1.79
CA VAL A 312 33.15 -34.92 0.97
C VAL A 312 34.45 -35.64 1.30
N SER A 313 34.72 -36.72 0.56
CA SER A 313 36.06 -37.28 0.47
C SER A 313 36.84 -36.36 -0.45
N GLU A 314 37.51 -35.37 0.12
CA GLU A 314 38.60 -34.65 -0.52
C GLU A 314 39.75 -35.64 -0.77
N ASN A 315 39.70 -36.39 -1.87
CA ASN A 315 40.86 -36.89 -2.60
C ASN A 315 40.39 -37.65 -3.83
N GLU A 316 40.40 -36.98 -4.99
CA GLU A 316 41.22 -37.40 -6.12
C GLU A 316 41.22 -36.31 -7.21
N MET A 317 42.35 -35.61 -7.30
CA MET A 317 42.78 -34.87 -8.47
C MET A 317 42.79 -35.80 -9.70
N CYS A 318 42.03 -35.47 -10.76
CA CYS A 318 42.55 -35.25 -12.13
C CYS A 318 41.41 -35.16 -13.18
N PRO A 319 41.66 -34.50 -14.34
CA PRO A 319 40.60 -34.05 -15.23
C PRO A 319 40.48 -34.96 -16.47
N ARG A 320 39.47 -35.84 -16.55
CA ARG A 320 39.12 -36.50 -17.82
C ARG A 320 37.64 -36.88 -17.92
N GLY A 321 37.03 -36.46 -19.03
CA GLY A 321 36.04 -37.27 -19.75
C GLY A 321 34.58 -37.04 -19.40
N TYR A 322 33.96 -35.99 -19.96
CA TYR A 322 32.52 -36.03 -20.25
C TYR A 322 32.28 -37.15 -21.28
N VAL A 323 31.69 -38.26 -20.85
CA VAL A 323 31.16 -39.30 -21.73
C VAL A 323 29.64 -39.35 -21.54
N ASN A 324 28.95 -38.99 -22.62
CA ASN A 324 27.51 -39.06 -22.80
C ASN A 324 26.96 -40.44 -22.46
N THR A 325 25.94 -40.51 -21.61
CA THR A 325 25.08 -41.69 -21.45
C THR A 325 23.64 -41.32 -21.84
N MET A 326 23.39 -41.21 -23.14
CA MET A 326 22.08 -41.45 -23.70
C MET A 326 22.16 -42.69 -24.60
N ALA A 327 21.86 -43.84 -24.03
CA ALA A 327 21.42 -45.01 -24.78
C ALA A 327 20.74 -45.99 -23.80
N VAL A 328 19.71 -46.65 -24.32
CA VAL A 328 18.96 -47.78 -23.76
C VAL A 328 17.72 -47.42 -22.93
N SER A 329 16.60 -47.31 -23.64
CA SER A 329 15.43 -48.11 -23.29
C SER A 329 14.84 -48.70 -24.58
N GLN A 330 14.91 -50.03 -24.67
CA GLN A 330 14.23 -50.87 -25.65
C GLN A 330 12.73 -50.94 -25.31
N SER A 331 11.89 -50.75 -26.33
CA SER A 331 10.69 -51.56 -26.60
C SER A 331 10.27 -51.30 -28.04
#